data_AF-A0A524GVZ7-F1
#
_entry.id   AF-A0A524GVZ7-F1
#
_cell.length_a   1.000
_cell.length_b   1.000
_cell.length_c   1.000
_cell.angle_alpha   90.00
_cell.angle_beta   90.00
_cell.angle_gamma   90.00
#
_symmetry.space_group_name_H-M   'P 1'
#
loop_
_entity.id
_entity.type
_entity.pdbx_description
1 polymer ?
#
loop_
_entity_poly.entity_id
_entity_poly.type
_entity_poly.pdbx_seq_one_letter_code
_entity_poly.pdbx_strand_id
1 'polypeptide(L)'
;MVPLLARIFLVTDTLLQSFLSEAYYAVRIFFPLPLILAFASVPVLLLISGFLPSGLSDIQLIKANTATVFLLEGLTILSLVSFADLREEKEMAYENWIYDENWGKGIRTAETDQPSGQVPMTAVNLALAMTGRLSPEMFHFDQKENDLFIPYVRRGMTPFTASEPFYFLGMNNFSQMFAMETIESTVDARLPSRSVRRAAETYMLNGQYDIARKYFTIVSHTLLYRNWAKKYLKLLDNEQKLLSDPEIAEKKGRMPKHDFYYDYQNMDFALKSLIVSNRQNKVAFEYLMAYYLLKKDLDGFLQNVAMIRQMGYQEMPLAYQEAVAYILTRLPEPPAELQAMVTEPVIDKLNAYANSYNVSRLDTAMMKKEYGNTYWFYLHFK
;
A
#
# COMPACT_ATOMS: atom_id res chain seq x y z
N MET A 1 -20.08 -30.74 -10.74
CA MET A 1 -21.47 -30.49 -11.20
C MET A 1 -21.74 -29.02 -11.55
N VAL A 2 -21.15 -28.03 -10.85
CA VAL A 2 -21.34 -26.59 -11.15
C VAL A 2 -20.71 -26.09 -12.48
N PRO A 3 -19.51 -26.56 -12.92
CA PRO A 3 -18.88 -26.05 -14.15
C PRO A 3 -19.60 -26.44 -15.45
N LEU A 4 -20.21 -27.63 -15.47
CA LEU A 4 -20.87 -28.18 -16.67
C LEU A 4 -22.15 -27.40 -17.01
N LEU A 5 -22.94 -27.05 -15.99
CA LEU A 5 -24.14 -26.23 -16.17
C LEU A 5 -23.78 -24.81 -16.61
N ALA A 6 -22.75 -24.21 -16.02
CA ALA A 6 -22.30 -22.90 -16.43
C ALA A 6 -21.66 -22.90 -17.83
N ARG A 7 -21.02 -23.99 -18.27
CA ARG A 7 -20.63 -24.18 -19.68
C ARG A 7 -21.84 -24.21 -20.62
N ILE A 8 -22.87 -24.98 -20.27
CA ILE A 8 -24.05 -25.16 -21.14
C ILE A 8 -24.82 -23.84 -21.30
N PHE A 9 -24.87 -23.01 -20.26
CA PHE A 9 -25.75 -21.84 -20.24
C PHE A 9 -25.04 -20.47 -20.24
N LEU A 10 -23.75 -20.40 -19.91
CA LEU A 10 -23.06 -19.11 -19.66
C LEU A 10 -21.69 -18.98 -20.35
N VAL A 11 -20.96 -20.07 -20.64
CA VAL A 11 -19.56 -20.01 -21.12
C VAL A 11 -19.37 -20.82 -22.41
N THR A 12 -19.02 -20.15 -23.51
CA THR A 12 -18.84 -20.74 -24.86
C THR A 12 -17.45 -21.35 -25.12
N ASP A 13 -16.63 -21.52 -24.09
CA ASP A 13 -15.25 -21.98 -24.22
C ASP A 13 -15.13 -23.49 -24.53
N THR A 14 -13.94 -23.91 -24.97
CA THR A 14 -13.61 -25.34 -25.18
C THR A 14 -13.76 -26.15 -23.89
N LEU A 15 -13.91 -27.49 -24.00
CA LEU A 15 -14.12 -28.36 -22.83
C LEU A 15 -12.97 -28.24 -21.81
N LEU A 16 -11.73 -28.16 -22.29
CA LEU A 16 -10.55 -27.96 -21.45
C LEU A 16 -10.58 -26.61 -20.74
N GLN A 17 -10.89 -25.55 -21.48
CA GLN A 17 -11.08 -24.22 -20.90
C GLN A 17 -12.25 -24.25 -19.91
N SER A 18 -13.38 -24.90 -20.14
CA SER A 18 -14.48 -24.90 -19.14
C SER A 18 -14.10 -25.44 -17.74
N PHE A 19 -13.04 -26.25 -17.63
CA PHE A 19 -12.49 -26.72 -16.35
C PHE A 19 -11.20 -26.01 -15.91
N LEU A 20 -10.47 -25.36 -16.83
CA LEU A 20 -9.19 -24.70 -16.58
C LEU A 20 -9.18 -23.21 -16.97
N SER A 21 -10.34 -22.65 -17.32
CA SER A 21 -10.51 -21.37 -18.00
C SER A 21 -10.18 -20.24 -17.07
N GLU A 22 -9.57 -19.24 -17.68
CA GLU A 22 -9.41 -17.89 -17.18
C GLU A 22 -10.71 -17.35 -16.54
N ALA A 23 -11.89 -17.74 -17.03
CA ALA A 23 -13.18 -17.30 -16.54
C ALA A 23 -13.47 -17.68 -15.06
N TYR A 24 -12.92 -18.81 -14.58
CA TYR A 24 -13.13 -19.30 -13.22
C TYR A 24 -11.90 -19.13 -12.31
N TYR A 25 -10.70 -19.29 -12.86
CA TYR A 25 -9.48 -19.37 -12.07
C TYR A 25 -8.49 -18.22 -12.33
N ALA A 26 -8.76 -17.34 -13.30
CA ALA A 26 -7.87 -16.24 -13.71
C ALA A 26 -6.41 -16.66 -14.02
N VAL A 27 -6.16 -17.95 -14.27
CA VAL A 27 -4.84 -18.47 -14.63
C VAL A 27 -4.70 -18.46 -16.15
N ARG A 28 -3.85 -17.57 -16.67
CA ARG A 28 -3.80 -17.28 -18.11
C ARG A 28 -3.05 -18.28 -18.97
N ILE A 29 -2.09 -19.04 -18.42
CA ILE A 29 -1.18 -19.85 -19.28
C ILE A 29 -0.83 -21.22 -18.69
N PHE A 30 -0.62 -21.34 -17.37
CA PHE A 30 -0.26 -22.62 -16.75
C PHE A 30 -1.04 -22.84 -15.46
N PHE A 31 -1.98 -23.79 -15.47
CA PHE A 31 -2.54 -24.29 -14.23
C PHE A 31 -1.39 -24.88 -13.42
N PRO A 32 -1.13 -24.41 -12.19
CA PRO A 32 0.03 -24.86 -11.43
C PRO A 32 0.03 -26.38 -11.36
N LEU A 33 1.11 -27.02 -11.85
CA LEU A 33 1.29 -28.48 -11.78
C LEU A 33 0.92 -29.06 -10.39
N PRO A 34 1.23 -28.42 -9.26
CA PRO A 34 0.83 -28.90 -7.94
C PRO A 34 -0.68 -28.94 -7.73
N LEU A 35 -1.43 -27.94 -8.21
CA LEU A 35 -2.88 -27.95 -8.16
C LEU A 35 -3.43 -29.04 -9.09
N ILE A 36 -2.85 -29.27 -10.27
CA ILE A 36 -3.20 -30.41 -11.14
C ILE A 36 -3.00 -31.72 -10.39
N LEU A 37 -1.83 -31.91 -9.77
CA LEU A 37 -1.50 -33.11 -9.01
C LEU A 37 -2.43 -33.28 -7.80
N ALA A 38 -2.78 -32.20 -7.10
CA ALA A 38 -3.74 -32.22 -6.00
C ALA A 38 -5.15 -32.62 -6.48
N PHE A 39 -5.66 -32.02 -7.56
CA PHE A 39 -6.96 -32.40 -8.12
C PHE A 39 -6.97 -33.82 -8.71
N ALA A 40 -5.87 -34.25 -9.31
CA ALA A 40 -5.72 -35.60 -9.88
C ALA A 40 -5.48 -36.67 -8.80
N SER A 41 -4.99 -36.30 -7.61
CA SER A 41 -4.74 -37.24 -6.52
C SER A 41 -6.01 -37.95 -6.06
N VAL A 42 -7.14 -37.24 -5.99
CA VAL A 42 -8.44 -37.80 -5.56
C VAL A 42 -8.93 -38.92 -6.48
N PRO A 43 -9.09 -38.73 -7.80
CA PRO A 43 -9.51 -39.81 -8.70
C PRO A 43 -8.47 -40.94 -8.81
N VAL A 44 -7.16 -40.63 -8.77
CA VAL A 44 -6.11 -41.66 -8.78
C VAL A 44 -6.19 -42.54 -7.53
N LEU A 45 -6.44 -41.96 -6.36
CA LEU A 45 -6.60 -42.73 -5.12
C LEU A 45 -7.89 -43.55 -5.10
N LEU A 46 -8.98 -43.03 -5.66
CA LEU A 46 -10.21 -43.80 -5.85
C LEU A 46 -9.98 -45.00 -6.79
N LEU A 47 -9.22 -44.82 -7.87
CA LEU A 47 -8.84 -45.91 -8.76
C LEU A 47 -7.95 -46.95 -8.04
N ILE A 48 -6.94 -46.51 -7.30
CA ILE A 48 -6.07 -47.40 -6.50
C ILE A 48 -6.90 -48.18 -5.47
N SER A 49 -7.90 -47.55 -4.85
CA SER A 49 -8.80 -48.23 -3.91
C SER A 49 -9.64 -49.33 -4.58
N GLY A 50 -9.95 -49.20 -5.88
CA GLY A 50 -10.64 -50.21 -6.67
C GLY A 50 -9.78 -51.45 -7.01
N PHE A 51 -8.46 -51.36 -6.87
CA PHE A 51 -7.52 -52.48 -7.06
C PHE A 51 -7.11 -53.15 -5.74
N LEU A 52 -7.72 -52.77 -4.62
CA LEU A 52 -7.49 -53.44 -3.34
C LEU A 52 -7.97 -54.90 -3.41
N PRO A 53 -7.19 -55.87 -2.90
CA PRO A 53 -7.53 -57.28 -2.99
C PRO A 53 -8.87 -57.58 -2.30
N SER A 54 -9.73 -58.35 -2.95
CA SER A 54 -11.10 -58.69 -2.53
C SER A 54 -11.20 -59.57 -1.27
N GLY A 55 -10.09 -59.81 -0.58
CA GLY A 55 -10.00 -60.61 0.64
C GLY A 55 -9.68 -59.81 1.92
N LEU A 56 -9.70 -58.47 1.86
CA LEU A 56 -9.48 -57.61 3.01
C LEU A 56 -10.71 -57.60 3.93
N SER A 57 -10.50 -57.61 5.24
CA SER A 57 -11.59 -57.42 6.21
C SER A 57 -12.05 -55.96 6.26
N ASP A 58 -13.28 -55.71 6.69
CA ASP A 58 -13.84 -54.36 6.82
C ASP A 58 -12.94 -53.42 7.64
N ILE A 59 -12.29 -53.95 8.68
CA ILE A 59 -11.35 -53.19 9.53
C ILE A 59 -10.09 -52.79 8.75
N GLN A 60 -9.58 -53.65 7.86
CA GLN A 60 -8.41 -53.34 7.02
C GLN A 60 -8.76 -52.29 5.95
N LEU A 61 -9.96 -52.37 5.38
CA LEU A 61 -10.48 -51.37 4.43
C LEU A 61 -10.65 -50.01 5.10
N ILE A 62 -11.23 -49.95 6.31
CA ILE A 62 -11.37 -48.72 7.08
C ILE A 62 -9.98 -48.11 7.37
N LYS A 63 -9.01 -48.91 7.82
CA LYS A 63 -7.64 -48.43 8.08
C LYS A 63 -6.98 -47.87 6.81
N ALA A 64 -7.13 -48.55 5.67
CA ALA A 64 -6.56 -48.11 4.39
C ALA A 64 -7.20 -46.80 3.90
N ASN A 65 -8.53 -46.67 4.00
CA ASN A 65 -9.24 -45.46 3.63
C ASN A 65 -8.85 -44.28 4.54
N THR A 66 -8.77 -44.51 5.86
CA THR A 66 -8.34 -43.50 6.82
C THR A 66 -6.90 -43.05 6.55
N ALA A 67 -5.97 -43.99 6.28
CA ALA A 67 -4.59 -43.66 5.91
C ALA A 67 -4.51 -42.85 4.61
N THR A 68 -5.36 -43.17 3.64
CA THR A 68 -5.45 -42.44 2.36
C THR A 68 -5.94 -41.00 2.55
N VAL A 69 -6.94 -40.79 3.40
CA VAL A 69 -7.44 -39.44 3.74
C VAL A 69 -6.34 -38.63 4.42
N PHE A 70 -5.62 -39.19 5.41
CA PHE A 70 -4.52 -38.50 6.06
C PHE A 70 -3.36 -38.19 5.11
N LEU A 71 -3.05 -39.09 4.16
CA LEU A 71 -2.05 -38.85 3.13
C LEU A 71 -2.46 -37.69 2.20
N LEU A 72 -3.73 -37.66 1.79
CA LEU A 72 -4.29 -36.57 0.98
C LEU A 72 -4.24 -35.22 1.70
N GLU A 73 -4.66 -35.20 2.96
CA GLU A 73 -4.62 -33.99 3.79
C GLU A 73 -3.18 -33.51 3.96
N GLY A 74 -2.25 -34.41 4.28
CA GLY A 74 -0.82 -34.11 4.41
C GLY A 74 -0.19 -33.56 3.12
N LEU A 75 -0.48 -34.18 1.97
CA LEU A 75 -0.01 -33.70 0.66
C LEU A 75 -0.62 -32.33 0.29
N THR A 76 -1.90 -32.12 0.63
CA THR A 76 -2.57 -30.84 0.40
C THR A 76 -1.94 -29.73 1.24
N ILE A 77 -1.73 -29.96 2.55
CA ILE A 77 -1.05 -29.00 3.44
C ILE A 77 0.38 -28.73 2.94
N LEU A 78 1.14 -29.77 2.60
CA LEU A 78 2.50 -29.62 2.07
C LEU A 78 2.51 -28.78 0.79
N SER A 79 1.56 -29.01 -0.12
CA SER A 79 1.43 -28.22 -1.34
C SER A 79 1.08 -26.76 -1.04
N LEU A 80 0.12 -26.49 -0.15
CA LEU A 80 -0.25 -25.13 0.22
C LEU A 80 0.94 -24.36 0.82
N VAL A 81 1.67 -24.98 1.76
CA VAL A 81 2.84 -24.35 2.39
C VAL A 81 3.98 -24.15 1.37
N SER A 82 4.18 -25.08 0.44
CA SER A 82 5.26 -24.99 -0.55
C SER A 82 4.99 -23.95 -1.65
N PHE A 83 3.72 -23.66 -1.94
CA PHE A 83 3.31 -22.74 -3.01
C PHE A 83 2.76 -21.40 -2.52
N ALA A 84 2.53 -21.24 -1.21
CA ALA A 84 2.11 -19.96 -0.64
C ALA A 84 3.23 -18.92 -0.76
N ASP A 85 2.95 -17.84 -1.48
CA ASP A 85 3.79 -16.64 -1.45
C ASP A 85 3.34 -15.75 -0.27
N LEU A 86 3.93 -16.01 0.89
CA LEU A 86 3.66 -15.26 2.12
C LEU A 86 4.06 -13.77 1.99
N ARG A 87 4.97 -13.44 1.06
CA ARG A 87 5.35 -12.04 0.82
C ARG A 87 4.22 -11.32 0.11
N GLU A 88 3.69 -11.90 -0.96
CA GLU A 88 2.52 -11.34 -1.67
C GLU A 88 1.30 -11.24 -0.75
N GLU A 89 1.06 -12.24 0.10
CA GLU A 89 -0.01 -12.16 1.10
C GLU A 89 0.17 -10.97 2.05
N LYS A 90 1.40 -10.72 2.51
CA LYS A 90 1.73 -9.55 3.34
C LYS A 90 1.50 -8.25 2.57
N GLU A 91 1.95 -8.14 1.32
CA GLU A 91 1.72 -6.93 0.50
C GLU A 91 0.22 -6.65 0.29
N MET A 92 -0.58 -7.68 -0.03
CA MET A 92 -2.03 -7.58 -0.15
C MET A 92 -2.69 -7.18 1.17
N ALA A 93 -2.17 -7.65 2.31
CA ALA A 93 -2.67 -7.27 3.62
C ALA A 93 -2.50 -5.76 3.89
N TYR A 94 -1.32 -5.20 3.59
CA TYR A 94 -1.08 -3.75 3.68
C TYR A 94 -1.99 -2.96 2.75
N GLU A 95 -2.12 -3.38 1.50
CA GLU A 95 -3.02 -2.73 0.54
C GLU A 95 -4.47 -2.71 1.05
N ASN A 96 -4.94 -3.82 1.62
CA ASN A 96 -6.28 -3.90 2.22
C ASN A 96 -6.44 -2.94 3.41
N TRP A 97 -5.44 -2.84 4.29
CA TRP A 97 -5.52 -1.94 5.44
C TRP A 97 -5.54 -0.47 5.04
N ILE A 98 -4.79 -0.08 4.00
CA ILE A 98 -4.85 1.28 3.46
C ILE A 98 -6.20 1.54 2.80
N TYR A 99 -6.70 0.60 2.01
CA TYR A 99 -7.99 0.72 1.34
C TYR A 99 -9.16 0.85 2.34
N ASP A 100 -9.08 0.15 3.47
CA ASP A 100 -10.06 0.23 4.57
C ASP A 100 -9.77 1.38 5.56
N GLU A 101 -8.77 2.24 5.27
CA GLU A 101 -8.31 3.34 6.13
C GLU A 101 -7.94 2.90 7.57
N ASN A 102 -7.50 1.64 7.73
CA ASN A 102 -7.07 1.06 8.99
C ASN A 102 -5.58 1.32 9.25
N TRP A 103 -5.23 2.60 9.38
CA TRP A 103 -3.86 3.08 9.56
C TRP A 103 -3.12 2.38 10.70
N GLY A 104 -3.80 2.22 11.84
CA GLY A 104 -3.21 1.65 13.04
C GLY A 104 -2.81 0.18 12.89
N LYS A 105 -3.51 -0.61 12.07
CA LYS A 105 -3.14 -2.02 11.84
C LYS A 105 -1.85 -2.13 11.03
N GLY A 106 -1.73 -1.37 9.94
CA GLY A 106 -0.51 -1.35 9.13
C GLY A 106 0.73 -0.93 9.92
N ILE A 107 0.59 0.12 10.74
CA ILE A 107 1.69 0.60 11.58
C ILE A 107 2.10 -0.47 12.62
N ARG A 108 1.16 -1.02 13.41
CA ARG A 108 1.48 -2.04 14.43
C ARG A 108 2.11 -3.30 13.84
N THR A 109 1.67 -3.73 12.66
CA THR A 109 2.28 -4.86 11.97
C THR A 109 3.72 -4.53 11.56
N ALA A 110 3.97 -3.33 11.04
CA ALA A 110 5.32 -2.91 10.64
C ALA A 110 6.27 -2.74 11.84
N GLU A 111 5.75 -2.29 12.99
CA GLU A 111 6.51 -2.18 14.25
C GLU A 111 6.98 -3.56 14.75
N THR A 112 6.17 -4.61 14.52
CA THR A 112 6.49 -5.98 14.95
C THR A 112 7.35 -6.71 13.90
N ASP A 113 7.05 -6.52 12.62
CA ASP A 113 7.68 -7.21 11.50
C ASP A 113 7.88 -6.23 10.32
N GLN A 114 9.08 -5.64 10.29
CA GLN A 114 9.47 -4.58 9.35
C GLN A 114 9.19 -4.96 7.89
N PRO A 115 8.60 -4.07 7.08
CA PRO A 115 8.36 -4.35 5.67
C PRO A 115 9.66 -4.38 4.88
N SER A 116 9.78 -5.30 3.92
CA SER A 116 10.95 -5.39 3.02
C SER A 116 10.67 -4.89 1.59
N GLY A 117 9.39 -4.83 1.20
CA GLY A 117 8.91 -4.39 -0.11
C GLY A 117 8.49 -2.92 -0.14
N GLN A 118 8.49 -2.33 -1.34
CA GLN A 118 8.11 -0.93 -1.54
C GLN A 118 6.61 -0.71 -1.29
N VAL A 119 5.75 -1.62 -1.76
CA VAL A 119 4.28 -1.55 -1.54
C VAL A 119 3.93 -1.41 -0.06
N PRO A 120 4.36 -2.32 0.82
CA PRO A 120 4.01 -2.21 2.23
C PRO A 120 4.71 -1.03 2.91
N MET A 121 5.90 -0.60 2.47
CA MET A 121 6.53 0.60 3.03
C MET A 121 5.81 1.89 2.63
N THR A 122 5.35 2.02 1.38
CA THR A 122 4.49 3.13 0.94
C THR A 122 3.19 3.16 1.73
N ALA A 123 2.59 2.01 2.00
CA ALA A 123 1.43 1.90 2.87
C ALA A 123 1.73 2.39 4.31
N VAL A 124 2.85 1.97 4.91
CA VAL A 124 3.27 2.43 6.24
C VAL A 124 3.49 3.95 6.26
N ASN A 125 4.20 4.50 5.28
CA ASN A 125 4.43 5.94 5.17
C ASN A 125 3.12 6.73 5.08
N LEU A 126 2.19 6.26 4.27
CA LEU A 126 0.86 6.87 4.20
C LEU A 126 0.10 6.76 5.52
N ALA A 127 0.11 5.60 6.17
CA ALA A 127 -0.55 5.41 7.45
C ALA A 127 0.05 6.31 8.55
N LEU A 128 1.37 6.45 8.58
CA LEU A 128 2.06 7.37 9.48
C LEU A 128 1.62 8.81 9.21
N ALA A 129 1.54 9.24 7.95
CA ALA A 129 1.14 10.60 7.61
C ALA A 129 -0.33 10.87 7.98
N MET A 130 -1.22 9.93 7.71
CA MET A 130 -2.64 9.99 8.06
C MET A 130 -2.89 10.01 9.57
N THR A 131 -1.91 9.57 10.37
CA THR A 131 -1.97 9.59 11.83
C THR A 131 -1.07 10.67 12.46
N GLY A 132 -0.44 11.53 11.65
CA GLY A 132 0.48 12.59 12.13
C GLY A 132 1.80 12.08 12.71
N ARG A 133 2.18 10.84 12.39
CA ARG A 133 3.38 10.13 12.89
C ARG A 133 4.51 10.06 11.86
N LEU A 134 4.35 10.53 10.62
CA LEU A 134 5.38 10.40 9.58
C LEU A 134 6.65 11.17 9.98
N SER A 135 6.51 12.46 10.27
CA SER A 135 7.62 13.33 10.64
C SER A 135 8.42 12.92 11.90
N PRO A 136 7.84 12.35 12.98
CA PRO A 136 8.63 11.85 14.11
C PRO A 136 9.17 10.42 13.93
N GLU A 137 8.50 9.55 13.18
CA GLU A 137 8.73 8.10 13.28
C GLU A 137 9.14 7.41 11.98
N MET A 138 9.20 8.09 10.83
CA MET A 138 9.50 7.43 9.55
C MET A 138 10.80 6.62 9.56
N PHE A 139 11.83 7.09 10.27
CA PHE A 139 13.12 6.40 10.39
C PHE A 139 13.14 5.26 11.41
N HIS A 140 12.04 5.03 12.14
CA HIS A 140 11.86 3.79 12.90
C HIS A 140 11.62 2.58 11.99
N PHE A 141 11.37 2.83 10.70
CA PHE A 141 11.15 1.80 9.68
C PHE A 141 12.31 1.75 8.69
N ASP A 142 12.53 0.61 8.06
CA ASP A 142 13.65 0.39 7.13
C ASP A 142 13.43 1.07 5.76
N GLN A 143 13.43 2.40 5.76
CA GLN A 143 13.15 3.25 4.59
C GLN A 143 14.17 3.10 3.47
N LYS A 144 13.70 3.33 2.24
CA LYS A 144 14.49 3.55 1.02
C LYS A 144 14.08 4.85 0.35
N GLU A 145 14.96 5.35 -0.50
CA GLU A 145 14.82 6.63 -1.21
C GLU A 145 13.46 6.83 -1.92
N ASN A 146 12.87 5.76 -2.47
CA ASN A 146 11.64 5.82 -3.26
C ASN A 146 10.40 5.24 -2.53
N ASP A 147 10.45 5.03 -1.21
CA ASP A 147 9.35 4.34 -0.50
C ASP A 147 8.11 5.22 -0.24
N LEU A 148 8.13 6.51 -0.57
CA LEU A 148 6.95 7.39 -0.47
C LEU A 148 5.96 7.22 -1.63
N PHE A 149 6.49 6.95 -2.84
CA PHE A 149 5.70 6.85 -4.06
C PHE A 149 6.22 5.69 -4.90
N ILE A 150 5.33 4.77 -5.24
CA ILE A 150 5.65 3.66 -6.14
C ILE A 150 5.82 4.22 -7.57
N PRO A 151 6.95 3.95 -8.26
CA PRO A 151 7.15 4.20 -9.68
C PRO A 151 5.94 3.81 -10.52
N TYR A 152 5.35 4.77 -11.22
CA TYR A 152 4.37 4.43 -12.24
C TYR A 152 5.09 3.73 -13.39
N VAL A 153 4.73 2.46 -13.63
CA VAL A 153 5.25 1.67 -14.73
C VAL A 153 4.07 1.15 -15.53
N ARG A 154 3.96 1.56 -16.80
CA ARG A 154 2.90 1.12 -17.72
C ARG A 154 3.13 -0.34 -18.13
N ARG A 155 2.69 -1.29 -17.29
CA ARG A 155 2.80 -2.74 -17.52
C ARG A 155 1.50 -3.52 -17.27
N GLY A 156 0.36 -2.83 -17.14
CA GLY A 156 -0.95 -3.43 -16.91
C GLY A 156 -1.63 -2.83 -15.69
N MET A 157 -2.26 -3.67 -14.86
CA MET A 157 -2.89 -3.22 -13.62
C MET A 157 -1.85 -2.58 -12.70
N THR A 158 -2.15 -1.38 -12.22
CA THR A 158 -1.25 -0.69 -11.29
C THR A 158 -1.59 -1.10 -9.86
N PRO A 159 -0.60 -1.36 -8.98
CA PRO A 159 -0.88 -1.66 -7.58
C PRO A 159 -1.76 -0.57 -6.97
N PHE A 160 -2.84 -0.93 -6.27
CA PHE A 160 -3.78 0.08 -5.76
C PHE A 160 -3.07 1.03 -4.81
N THR A 161 -2.16 0.48 -3.99
CA THR A 161 -1.30 1.24 -3.07
C THR A 161 -0.54 2.38 -3.76
N ALA A 162 -0.18 2.26 -5.04
CA ALA A 162 0.51 3.33 -5.78
C ALA A 162 -0.38 4.58 -5.97
N SER A 163 -1.69 4.38 -6.06
CA SER A 163 -2.68 5.45 -6.23
C SER A 163 -3.08 6.14 -4.92
N GLU A 164 -2.82 5.50 -3.78
CA GLU A 164 -3.33 5.92 -2.47
C GLU A 164 -2.69 7.21 -1.96
N PRO A 165 -1.35 7.40 -2.02
CA PRO A 165 -0.75 8.68 -1.66
C PRO A 165 -1.40 9.83 -2.42
N PHE A 166 -1.58 9.71 -3.73
CA PHE A 166 -2.20 10.78 -4.53
C PHE A 166 -3.62 11.12 -4.07
N TYR A 167 -4.43 10.12 -3.74
CA TYR A 167 -5.79 10.33 -3.23
C TYR A 167 -5.81 11.05 -1.89
N PHE A 168 -5.03 10.56 -0.93
CA PHE A 168 -5.02 11.11 0.43
C PHE A 168 -4.25 12.43 0.53
N LEU A 169 -3.33 12.72 -0.38
CA LEU A 169 -2.73 14.06 -0.45
C LEU A 169 -3.66 15.09 -1.09
N GLY A 170 -4.74 14.68 -1.76
CA GLY A 170 -5.66 15.58 -2.48
C GLY A 170 -5.31 15.78 -3.95
N MET A 171 -4.33 15.03 -4.47
CA MET A 171 -3.94 14.95 -5.88
C MET A 171 -4.86 13.99 -6.67
N ASN A 172 -6.18 14.20 -6.55
CA ASN A 172 -7.21 13.24 -7.00
C ASN A 172 -7.17 12.92 -8.49
N ASN A 173 -6.76 13.87 -9.35
CA ASN A 173 -6.63 13.63 -10.78
C ASN A 173 -5.63 12.51 -11.09
N PHE A 174 -4.56 12.37 -10.30
CA PHE A 174 -3.62 11.27 -10.46
C PHE A 174 -4.23 9.97 -10.00
N SER A 175 -4.85 9.94 -8.82
CA SER A 175 -5.54 8.73 -8.37
C SER A 175 -6.62 8.27 -9.36
N GLN A 176 -7.32 9.21 -9.99
CA GLN A 176 -8.27 8.94 -11.08
C GLN A 176 -7.57 8.32 -12.30
N MET A 177 -6.43 8.86 -12.73
CA MET A 177 -5.63 8.29 -13.82
C MET A 177 -5.23 6.84 -13.53
N PHE A 178 -4.71 6.54 -12.33
CA PHE A 178 -4.37 5.17 -11.92
C PHE A 178 -5.61 4.25 -11.95
N ALA A 179 -6.75 4.72 -11.47
CA ALA A 179 -8.00 3.96 -11.51
C ALA A 179 -8.44 3.64 -12.94
N MET A 180 -8.39 4.63 -13.85
CA MET A 180 -8.72 4.44 -15.27
C MET A 180 -7.75 3.51 -15.97
N GLU A 181 -6.44 3.66 -15.74
CA GLU A 181 -5.42 2.78 -16.32
C GLU A 181 -5.68 1.32 -15.94
N THR A 182 -6.00 1.05 -14.67
CA THR A 182 -6.32 -0.31 -14.22
C THR A 182 -7.62 -0.83 -14.85
N ILE A 183 -8.65 0.02 -15.02
CA ILE A 183 -9.88 -0.36 -15.73
C ILE A 183 -9.58 -0.75 -17.18
N GLU A 184 -8.88 0.11 -17.92
CA GLU A 184 -8.60 -0.07 -19.35
C GLU A 184 -7.55 -1.16 -19.62
N SER A 185 -6.63 -1.39 -18.68
CA SER A 185 -5.61 -2.45 -18.80
C SER A 185 -6.09 -3.82 -18.33
N THR A 186 -7.33 -3.92 -17.82
CA THR A 186 -7.91 -5.20 -17.42
C THR A 186 -8.33 -5.99 -18.65
N VAL A 187 -7.55 -7.03 -18.96
CA VAL A 187 -7.60 -7.69 -20.27
C VAL A 187 -8.83 -8.59 -20.46
N ASP A 188 -9.56 -8.97 -19.41
CA ASP A 188 -10.81 -9.75 -19.52
C ASP A 188 -12.07 -8.85 -19.64
N ALA A 189 -11.87 -7.54 -19.84
CA ALA A 189 -12.92 -6.51 -19.90
C ALA A 189 -13.84 -6.47 -18.67
N ARG A 190 -13.47 -7.15 -17.56
CA ARG A 190 -14.15 -6.98 -16.29
C ARG A 190 -13.74 -5.65 -15.70
N LEU A 191 -14.61 -5.11 -14.85
CA LEU A 191 -14.37 -3.85 -14.17
C LEU A 191 -13.91 -4.13 -12.73
N PRO A 192 -12.62 -3.92 -12.39
CA PRO A 192 -12.13 -4.14 -11.04
C PRO A 192 -12.85 -3.22 -10.06
N SER A 193 -13.55 -3.80 -9.09
CA SER A 193 -14.48 -3.07 -8.22
C SER A 193 -13.81 -1.92 -7.46
N ARG A 194 -12.57 -2.10 -6.99
CA ARG A 194 -11.77 -1.06 -6.33
C ARG A 194 -11.43 0.11 -7.25
N SER A 195 -11.08 -0.17 -8.52
CA SER A 195 -10.77 0.88 -9.50
C SER A 195 -12.01 1.67 -9.89
N VAL A 196 -13.13 0.99 -10.16
CA VAL A 196 -14.42 1.65 -10.45
C VAL A 196 -14.87 2.50 -9.27
N ARG A 197 -14.68 2.00 -8.05
CA ARG A 197 -14.95 2.75 -6.81
C ARG A 197 -14.09 4.02 -6.74
N ARG A 198 -12.78 3.90 -6.92
CA ARG A 198 -11.86 5.04 -6.87
C ARG A 198 -12.16 6.06 -7.97
N ALA A 199 -12.55 5.61 -9.15
CA ALA A 199 -13.05 6.47 -10.22
C ALA A 199 -14.30 7.26 -9.79
N ALA A 200 -15.29 6.59 -9.18
CA ALA A 200 -16.50 7.25 -8.68
C ALA A 200 -16.18 8.31 -7.61
N GLU A 201 -15.30 7.98 -6.66
CA GLU A 201 -14.85 8.88 -5.59
C GLU A 201 -14.15 10.12 -6.16
N THR A 202 -13.19 9.93 -7.06
CA THR A 202 -12.41 11.03 -7.65
C THR A 202 -13.27 11.95 -8.52
N TYR A 203 -14.15 11.40 -9.38
CA TYR A 203 -15.10 12.22 -10.14
C TYR A 203 -16.02 13.04 -9.24
N MET A 204 -16.50 12.44 -8.14
CA MET A 204 -17.34 13.15 -7.17
C MET A 204 -16.59 14.28 -6.46
N LEU A 205 -15.36 14.02 -6.01
CA LEU A 205 -14.52 15.04 -5.36
C LEU A 205 -14.19 16.20 -6.32
N ASN A 206 -13.99 15.90 -7.60
CA ASN A 206 -13.77 16.87 -8.67
C ASN A 206 -15.04 17.60 -9.14
N GLY A 207 -16.21 17.34 -8.53
CA GLY A 207 -17.48 17.98 -8.90
C GLY A 207 -18.12 17.48 -10.19
N GLN A 208 -17.59 16.41 -10.80
CA GLN A 208 -18.10 15.80 -12.02
C GLN A 208 -19.23 14.81 -11.70
N TYR A 209 -20.30 15.31 -11.09
CA TYR A 209 -21.35 14.48 -10.48
C TYR A 209 -22.09 13.57 -11.46
N ASP A 210 -22.28 13.99 -12.70
CA ASP A 210 -22.92 13.16 -13.73
C ASP A 210 -22.08 11.92 -14.09
N ILE A 211 -20.75 12.08 -14.14
CA ILE A 211 -19.83 10.98 -14.40
C ILE A 211 -19.73 10.10 -13.16
N ALA A 212 -19.57 10.71 -11.98
CA ALA A 212 -19.54 9.99 -10.70
C ALA A 212 -20.79 9.09 -10.56
N ARG A 213 -21.98 9.60 -10.89
CA ARG A 213 -23.23 8.84 -10.85
C ARG A 213 -23.16 7.56 -11.68
N LYS A 214 -22.61 7.60 -12.90
CA LYS A 214 -22.45 6.41 -13.75
C LYS A 214 -21.61 5.34 -13.06
N TYR A 215 -20.45 5.70 -12.51
CA TYR A 215 -19.57 4.75 -11.82
C TYR A 215 -20.19 4.25 -10.52
N PHE A 216 -20.81 5.12 -9.71
CA PHE A 216 -21.53 4.67 -8.51
C PHE A 216 -22.69 3.72 -8.83
N THR A 217 -23.42 3.93 -9.94
CA THR A 217 -24.46 3.00 -10.39
C THR A 217 -23.87 1.62 -10.66
N ILE A 218 -22.73 1.54 -11.38
CA ILE A 218 -22.02 0.27 -11.61
C ILE A 218 -21.67 -0.40 -10.28
N VAL A 219 -21.03 0.33 -9.35
CA VAL A 219 -20.64 -0.19 -8.03
C VAL A 219 -21.85 -0.64 -7.22
N SER A 220 -23.00 0.01 -7.38
CA SER A 220 -24.24 -0.31 -6.64
C SER A 220 -24.80 -1.70 -6.97
N HIS A 221 -24.44 -2.29 -8.11
CA HIS A 221 -24.84 -3.64 -8.49
C HIS A 221 -24.02 -4.74 -7.79
N THR A 222 -22.86 -4.40 -7.22
CA THR A 222 -22.03 -5.36 -6.46
C THR A 222 -22.72 -5.83 -5.18
N LEU A 223 -22.22 -6.89 -4.53
CA LEU A 223 -22.73 -7.33 -3.23
C LEU A 223 -22.12 -6.51 -2.08
N LEU A 224 -20.80 -6.33 -2.08
CA LEU A 224 -20.06 -5.74 -0.96
C LEU A 224 -20.12 -4.21 -0.91
N TYR A 225 -20.13 -3.53 -2.07
CA TYR A 225 -20.07 -2.07 -2.14
C TYR A 225 -21.43 -1.41 -2.39
N ARG A 226 -22.52 -2.19 -2.46
CA ARG A 226 -23.87 -1.72 -2.78
C ARG A 226 -24.34 -0.59 -1.89
N ASN A 227 -24.25 -0.79 -0.58
CA ASN A 227 -24.79 0.16 0.40
C ASN A 227 -23.98 1.45 0.41
N TRP A 228 -22.65 1.32 0.34
CA TRP A 228 -21.72 2.43 0.17
C TRP A 228 -22.04 3.26 -1.08
N ALA A 229 -22.20 2.62 -2.25
CA ALA A 229 -22.51 3.33 -3.49
C ALA A 229 -23.90 3.99 -3.45
N LYS A 230 -24.90 3.31 -2.88
CA LYS A 230 -26.25 3.88 -2.71
C LYS A 230 -26.29 5.06 -1.73
N LYS A 231 -25.41 5.10 -0.72
CA LYS A 231 -25.23 6.27 0.16
C LYS A 231 -24.82 7.47 -0.68
N TYR A 232 -23.72 7.36 -1.44
CA TYR A 232 -23.19 8.47 -2.22
C TYR A 232 -24.09 8.89 -3.39
N LEU A 233 -24.75 7.96 -4.08
CA LEU A 233 -25.74 8.29 -5.11
C LEU A 233 -26.83 9.27 -4.62
N LYS A 234 -27.28 9.12 -3.37
CA LYS A 234 -28.28 10.02 -2.76
C LYS A 234 -27.72 11.39 -2.40
N LEU A 235 -26.40 11.48 -2.19
CA LEU A 235 -25.71 12.72 -1.83
C LEU A 235 -25.34 13.56 -3.06
N LEU A 236 -25.14 12.92 -4.23
CA LEU A 236 -24.76 13.63 -5.47
C LEU A 236 -25.77 14.70 -5.91
N ASP A 237 -27.04 14.57 -5.53
CA ASP A 237 -28.09 15.54 -5.87
C ASP A 237 -28.12 16.76 -4.93
N ASN A 238 -27.27 16.81 -3.90
CA ASN A 238 -27.23 17.91 -2.94
C ASN A 238 -25.80 18.13 -2.44
N GLU A 239 -25.10 19.10 -3.05
CA GLU A 239 -23.72 19.43 -2.71
C GLU A 239 -23.55 19.84 -1.24
N GLN A 240 -24.51 20.58 -0.66
CA GLN A 240 -24.44 20.97 0.75
C GLN A 240 -24.44 19.75 1.68
N LYS A 241 -25.29 18.75 1.40
CA LYS A 241 -25.30 17.49 2.15
C LYS A 241 -24.03 16.68 1.90
N LEU A 242 -23.51 16.68 0.68
CA LEU A 242 -22.25 16.03 0.34
C LEU A 242 -21.08 16.62 1.16
N LEU A 243 -21.00 17.94 1.25
CA LEU A 243 -19.98 18.65 2.03
C LEU A 243 -20.16 18.52 3.55
N SER A 244 -21.36 18.14 4.01
CA SER A 244 -21.59 17.81 5.42
C SER A 244 -21.11 16.41 5.81
N ASP A 245 -20.79 15.55 4.84
CA ASP A 245 -20.20 14.24 5.10
C ASP A 245 -18.72 14.42 5.54
N PRO A 246 -18.32 13.98 6.74
CA PRO A 246 -16.98 14.24 7.26
C PRO A 246 -15.85 13.65 6.40
N GLU A 247 -16.07 12.46 5.82
CA GLU A 247 -15.08 11.78 4.97
C GLU A 247 -14.82 12.60 3.70
N ILE A 248 -15.90 13.12 3.10
CA ILE A 248 -15.79 13.95 1.90
C ILE A 248 -15.21 15.32 2.22
N ALA A 249 -15.64 15.94 3.32
CA ALA A 249 -15.12 17.23 3.77
C ALA A 249 -13.61 17.18 4.02
N GLU A 250 -13.11 16.12 4.66
CA GLU A 250 -11.68 15.92 4.91
C GLU A 250 -10.88 15.76 3.61
N LYS A 251 -11.38 14.96 2.65
CA LYS A 251 -10.69 14.76 1.36
C LYS A 251 -10.73 16.01 0.50
N LYS A 252 -11.87 16.71 0.39
CA LYS A 252 -11.97 18.01 -0.29
C LYS A 252 -11.09 19.07 0.38
N GLY A 253 -10.98 19.06 1.71
CA GLY A 253 -10.15 20.00 2.47
C GLY A 253 -8.65 19.91 2.13
N ARG A 254 -8.19 18.79 1.59
CA ARG A 254 -6.79 18.57 1.16
C ARG A 254 -6.54 18.88 -0.31
N MET A 255 -7.59 18.98 -1.13
CA MET A 255 -7.46 19.25 -2.56
C MET A 255 -6.79 20.61 -2.83
N PRO A 256 -6.11 20.76 -3.98
CA PRO A 256 -5.61 22.05 -4.43
C PRO A 256 -6.77 23.03 -4.68
N LYS A 257 -6.54 24.32 -4.43
CA LYS A 257 -7.49 25.41 -4.71
C LYS A 257 -7.37 25.98 -6.12
N HIS A 258 -6.21 25.78 -6.74
CA HIS A 258 -5.88 26.17 -8.11
C HIS A 258 -5.13 25.05 -8.82
N ASP A 259 -5.31 24.97 -10.14
CA ASP A 259 -4.64 24.00 -10.99
C ASP A 259 -3.12 24.21 -10.97
N PHE A 260 -2.38 23.10 -11.07
CA PHE A 260 -0.93 23.12 -11.16
C PHE A 260 -0.44 21.98 -12.04
N TYR A 261 0.75 22.17 -12.64
CA TYR A 261 1.40 21.14 -13.43
C TYR A 261 2.09 20.13 -12.53
N TYR A 262 2.01 18.88 -12.95
CA TYR A 262 2.64 17.76 -12.28
C TYR A 262 3.69 17.16 -13.18
N ASP A 263 4.78 16.74 -12.57
CA ASP A 263 5.79 15.90 -13.19
C ASP A 263 6.14 14.77 -12.22
N TYR A 264 5.93 13.53 -12.68
CA TYR A 264 6.20 12.32 -11.91
C TYR A 264 7.68 12.22 -11.53
N GLN A 265 8.58 12.67 -12.40
CA GLN A 265 10.02 12.62 -12.16
C GLN A 265 10.48 13.66 -11.13
N ASN A 266 9.66 14.68 -10.90
CA ASN A 266 9.96 15.86 -10.10
C ASN A 266 8.86 16.06 -9.04
N MET A 267 8.67 15.04 -8.20
CA MET A 267 7.58 14.97 -7.21
C MET A 267 7.62 16.11 -6.18
N ASP A 268 8.80 16.66 -5.88
CA ASP A 268 8.92 17.80 -4.98
C ASP A 268 8.24 19.06 -5.54
N PHE A 269 8.30 19.29 -6.85
CA PHE A 269 7.58 20.39 -7.49
C PHE A 269 6.06 20.21 -7.40
N ALA A 270 5.58 18.98 -7.56
CA ALA A 270 4.15 18.67 -7.40
C ALA A 270 3.69 18.91 -5.96
N LEU A 271 4.45 18.43 -4.97
CA LEU A 271 4.16 18.61 -3.55
C LEU A 271 4.22 20.09 -3.14
N LYS A 272 5.24 20.83 -3.59
CA LYS A 272 5.33 22.29 -3.39
C LYS A 272 4.13 23.02 -4.01
N SER A 273 3.76 22.68 -5.24
CA SER A 273 2.62 23.30 -5.91
C SER A 273 1.31 23.03 -5.18
N LEU A 274 1.12 21.81 -4.68
CA LEU A 274 -0.02 21.44 -3.84
C LEU A 274 -0.05 22.26 -2.54
N ILE A 275 1.08 22.45 -1.87
CA ILE A 275 1.17 23.25 -0.63
C ILE A 275 0.92 24.73 -0.91
N VAL A 276 1.44 25.27 -2.01
CA VAL A 276 1.18 26.67 -2.42
C VAL A 276 -0.31 26.87 -2.69
N SER A 277 -0.93 25.91 -3.39
CA SER A 277 -2.36 25.90 -3.71
C SER A 277 -3.22 25.71 -2.45
N ASN A 278 -2.79 24.88 -1.50
CA ASN A 278 -3.48 24.61 -0.24
C ASN A 278 -2.52 24.58 0.96
N ARG A 279 -2.25 25.77 1.52
CA ARG A 279 -1.31 25.97 2.63
C ARG A 279 -1.68 25.29 3.94
N GLN A 280 -2.90 24.76 4.07
CA GLN A 280 -3.36 24.05 5.25
C GLN A 280 -3.18 22.53 5.11
N ASN A 281 -2.72 22.04 3.96
CA ASN A 281 -2.49 20.62 3.74
C ASN A 281 -1.19 20.15 4.41
N LYS A 282 -1.28 19.91 5.71
CA LYS A 282 -0.17 19.44 6.56
C LYS A 282 0.38 18.09 6.08
N VAL A 283 -0.46 17.19 5.58
CA VAL A 283 -0.04 15.87 5.07
C VAL A 283 0.86 16.02 3.85
N ALA A 284 0.52 16.90 2.91
CA ALA A 284 1.37 17.20 1.76
C ALA A 284 2.72 17.80 2.17
N PHE A 285 2.73 18.66 3.20
CA PHE A 285 3.97 19.19 3.76
C PHE A 285 4.85 18.11 4.41
N GLU A 286 4.27 17.20 5.21
CA GLU A 286 5.03 16.07 5.77
C GLU A 286 5.65 15.21 4.67
N TYR A 287 4.90 14.94 3.60
CA TYR A 287 5.41 14.21 2.43
C TYR A 287 6.52 14.95 1.70
N LEU A 288 6.45 16.29 1.55
CA LEU A 288 7.52 17.08 0.95
C LEU A 288 8.81 16.99 1.77
N MET A 289 8.72 17.17 3.08
CA MET A 289 9.87 17.10 3.98
C MET A 289 10.45 15.69 4.02
N ALA A 290 9.59 14.66 4.10
CA ALA A 290 10.01 13.26 4.03
C ALA A 290 10.70 12.95 2.69
N TYR A 291 10.19 13.47 1.56
CA TYR A 291 10.79 13.31 0.24
C TYR A 291 12.22 13.82 0.22
N TYR A 292 12.47 15.02 0.74
CA TYR A 292 13.82 15.57 0.83
C TYR A 292 14.76 14.75 1.71
N LEU A 293 14.28 14.32 2.89
CA LEU A 293 15.10 13.52 3.80
C LEU A 293 15.44 12.15 3.21
N LEU A 294 14.48 11.46 2.56
CA LEU A 294 14.74 10.19 1.91
C LEU A 294 15.69 10.33 0.72
N LYS A 295 15.61 11.43 -0.04
CA LYS A 295 16.54 11.77 -1.12
C LYS A 295 17.89 12.31 -0.62
N LYS A 296 18.05 12.49 0.69
CA LYS A 296 19.22 13.12 1.33
C LYS A 296 19.48 14.55 0.84
N ASP A 297 18.46 15.20 0.31
CA ASP A 297 18.51 16.59 -0.18
C ASP A 297 18.25 17.54 0.99
N LEU A 298 19.32 17.82 1.74
CA LEU A 298 19.30 18.70 2.90
C LEU A 298 19.06 20.17 2.52
N ASP A 299 19.43 20.59 1.32
CA ASP A 299 19.23 21.96 0.84
C ASP A 299 17.74 22.19 0.56
N GLY A 300 17.11 21.25 -0.15
CA GLY A 300 15.66 21.23 -0.37
C GLY A 300 14.89 21.19 0.95
N PHE A 301 15.31 20.35 1.91
CA PHE A 301 14.72 20.33 3.24
C PHE A 301 14.83 21.71 3.95
N LEU A 302 16.03 22.30 3.98
CA LEU A 302 16.30 23.54 4.70
C LEU A 302 15.49 24.72 4.15
N GLN A 303 15.34 24.81 2.83
CA GLN A 303 14.52 25.83 2.17
C GLN A 303 13.06 25.83 2.64
N ASN A 304 12.56 24.69 3.14
CA ASN A 304 11.17 24.52 3.56
C ASN A 304 10.99 24.49 5.09
N VAL A 305 12.08 24.50 5.87
CA VAL A 305 12.05 24.35 7.33
C VAL A 305 11.26 25.48 8.03
N ALA A 306 11.31 26.70 7.48
CA ALA A 306 10.61 27.86 8.04
C ALA A 306 9.07 27.71 7.99
N MET A 307 8.55 26.85 7.10
CA MET A 307 7.11 26.59 6.99
C MET A 307 6.56 25.73 8.12
N ILE A 308 7.40 25.07 8.93
CA ILE A 308 6.96 24.20 10.04
C ILE A 308 6.03 24.95 11.00
N ARG A 309 6.37 26.19 11.39
CA ARG A 309 5.51 27.01 12.25
C ARG A 309 4.20 27.39 11.57
N GLN A 310 4.22 27.65 10.26
CA GLN A 310 3.02 27.99 9.49
C GLN A 310 2.07 26.78 9.36
N MET A 311 2.61 25.56 9.41
CA MET A 311 1.86 24.29 9.37
C MET A 311 1.29 23.88 10.74
N GLY A 312 1.39 24.74 11.75
CA GLY A 312 0.78 24.53 13.07
C GLY A 312 1.50 23.51 13.96
N TYR A 313 2.77 23.21 13.69
CA TYR A 313 3.59 22.45 14.64
C TYR A 313 3.97 23.33 15.83
N GLN A 314 3.70 22.83 17.03
CA GLN A 314 4.14 23.48 18.27
C GLN A 314 5.64 23.28 18.50
N GLU A 315 6.14 22.09 18.18
CA GLU A 315 7.53 21.70 18.29
C GLU A 315 8.00 21.05 16.99
N MET A 316 9.30 21.15 16.70
CA MET A 316 9.89 20.50 15.53
C MET A 316 9.85 18.96 15.71
N PRO A 317 9.31 18.20 14.75
CA PRO A 317 9.34 16.74 14.79
C PRO A 317 10.76 16.17 14.89
N LEU A 318 10.90 15.00 15.53
CA LEU A 318 12.20 14.39 15.83
C LEU A 318 13.10 14.24 14.59
N ALA A 319 12.60 13.63 13.50
CA ALA A 319 13.43 13.43 12.30
C ALA A 319 13.89 14.76 11.68
N TYR A 320 13.09 15.83 11.84
CA TYR A 320 13.44 17.16 11.35
C TYR A 320 14.51 17.79 12.25
N GLN A 321 14.41 17.63 13.58
CA GLN A 321 15.46 18.03 14.50
C GLN A 321 16.76 17.30 14.21
N GLU A 322 16.72 15.99 13.97
CA GLU A 322 17.90 15.20 13.62
C GLU A 322 18.55 15.71 12.32
N ALA A 323 17.75 16.04 11.29
CA ALA A 323 18.26 16.63 10.05
C ALA A 323 18.90 18.01 10.27
N VAL A 324 18.25 18.90 11.03
CA VAL A 324 18.81 20.23 11.35
C VAL A 324 20.09 20.08 12.17
N ALA A 325 20.11 19.21 13.18
CA ALA A 325 21.29 18.93 14.00
C ALA A 325 22.48 18.52 13.14
N TYR A 326 22.26 17.64 12.17
CA TYR A 326 23.30 17.25 11.22
C TYR A 326 23.77 18.43 10.34
N ILE A 327 22.85 19.24 9.82
CA ILE A 327 23.19 20.44 9.03
C ILE A 327 24.05 21.41 9.84
N LEU A 328 23.73 21.64 11.11
CA LEU A 328 24.48 22.54 11.98
C LEU A 328 25.96 22.13 12.11
N THR A 329 26.27 20.83 12.12
CA THR A 329 27.67 20.35 12.16
C THR A 329 28.48 20.66 10.89
N ARG A 330 27.80 20.97 9.79
CA ARG A 330 28.41 21.29 8.49
C ARG A 330 28.59 22.79 8.26
N LEU A 331 28.03 23.63 9.14
CA LEU A 331 28.11 25.08 9.03
C LEU A 331 29.24 25.61 9.94
N PRO A 332 30.16 26.43 9.42
CA PRO A 332 31.20 27.03 10.25
C PRO A 332 30.64 28.00 11.30
N GLU A 333 29.57 28.72 10.94
CA GLU A 333 28.85 29.64 11.82
C GLU A 333 27.33 29.33 11.75
N PRO A 334 26.82 28.42 12.58
CA PRO A 334 25.42 28.02 12.54
C PRO A 334 24.49 29.17 12.98
N PRO A 335 23.44 29.53 12.21
CA PRO A 335 22.48 30.56 12.61
C PRO A 335 21.76 30.22 13.91
N ALA A 336 21.62 31.19 14.82
CA ALA A 336 20.95 30.99 16.11
C ALA A 336 19.49 30.50 15.97
N GLU A 337 18.81 30.94 14.91
CA GLU A 337 17.44 30.50 14.61
C GLU A 337 17.34 29.01 14.33
N LEU A 338 18.33 28.42 13.66
CA LEU A 338 18.37 26.97 13.37
C LEU A 338 18.81 26.19 14.61
N GLN A 339 19.74 26.72 15.40
CA GLN A 339 20.14 26.11 16.67
C GLN A 339 18.94 25.98 17.62
N ALA A 340 18.10 27.02 17.69
CA ALA A 340 16.89 27.02 18.51
C ALA A 340 15.81 26.03 18.06
N MET A 341 15.95 25.40 16.88
CA MET A 341 15.02 24.37 16.40
C MET A 341 15.37 22.96 16.90
N VAL A 342 16.56 22.77 17.49
CA VAL A 342 17.04 21.47 17.95
C VAL A 342 17.13 21.47 19.48
N THR A 343 16.58 20.43 20.10
CA THR A 343 16.62 20.26 21.55
C THR A 343 17.97 19.67 22.01
N GLU A 344 18.39 19.99 23.24
CA GLU A 344 19.64 19.46 23.83
C GLU A 344 19.76 17.93 23.77
N PRO A 345 18.71 17.13 24.07
CA PRO A 345 18.80 15.67 23.96
C PRO A 345 19.14 15.16 22.56
N VAL A 346 18.69 15.87 21.50
CA VAL A 346 19.03 15.51 20.11
C VAL A 346 20.50 15.82 19.82
N ILE A 347 21.02 16.95 20.32
CA ILE A 347 22.45 17.30 20.20
C ILE A 347 23.32 16.27 20.92
N ASP A 348 22.97 15.89 22.15
CA ASP A 348 23.69 14.87 22.92
C ASP A 348 23.69 13.52 22.20
N LYS A 349 22.54 13.12 21.66
CA LYS A 349 22.41 11.89 20.87
C LYS A 349 23.25 11.93 19.59
N LEU A 350 23.37 13.10 18.93
CA LEU A 350 24.22 13.27 17.76
C LEU A 350 25.70 13.14 18.12
N ASN A 351 26.12 13.72 19.24
CA ASN A 351 27.50 13.61 19.73
C ASN A 351 27.85 12.15 20.06
N ALA A 352 26.93 11.42 20.71
CA ALA A 352 27.08 9.99 20.95
C ALA A 352 27.18 9.20 19.64
N TYR A 353 26.29 9.49 18.68
CA TYR A 353 26.32 8.88 17.35
C TYR A 353 27.66 9.11 16.64
N ALA A 354 28.16 10.35 16.63
CA ALA A 354 29.41 10.71 15.97
C ALA A 354 30.62 9.98 16.59
N ASN A 355 30.66 9.86 17.92
CA ASN A 355 31.68 9.10 18.63
C ASN A 355 31.64 7.61 18.25
N SER A 356 30.45 6.99 18.30
CA SER A 356 30.27 5.58 17.89
C SER A 356 30.61 5.36 16.43
N TYR A 357 30.25 6.30 15.54
CA TYR A 357 30.56 6.22 14.11
C TYR A 357 32.08 6.27 13.85
N ASN A 358 32.81 7.15 14.53
CA ASN A 358 34.26 7.29 14.37
C ASN A 358 35.03 6.05 14.85
N VAL A 359 34.56 5.38 15.91
CA VAL A 359 35.22 4.19 16.48
C VAL A 359 34.80 2.90 15.78
N SER A 360 33.51 2.78 15.44
CA SER A 360 32.86 1.49 15.15
C SER A 360 32.04 1.49 13.86
N ARG A 361 32.30 2.38 12.89
CA ARG A 361 31.57 2.40 11.60
C ARG A 361 31.52 1.07 10.85
N LEU A 362 32.51 0.19 11.07
CA LEU A 362 32.57 -1.14 10.44
C LEU A 362 31.61 -2.13 11.10
N ASP A 363 31.18 -1.89 12.33
CA ASP A 363 30.16 -2.67 13.02
C ASP A 363 28.77 -2.09 12.76
N THR A 364 28.27 -2.33 11.54
CA THR A 364 26.96 -1.86 11.09
C THR A 364 25.81 -2.44 11.92
N ALA A 365 26.00 -3.61 12.55
CA ALA A 365 24.99 -4.26 13.37
C ALA A 365 24.79 -3.52 14.70
N MET A 366 25.88 -3.12 15.36
CA MET A 366 25.83 -2.27 16.55
C MET A 366 25.25 -0.90 16.21
N MET A 367 25.72 -0.26 15.13
CA MET A 367 25.20 1.05 14.70
C MET A 367 23.70 1.00 14.42
N LYS A 368 23.21 -0.08 13.78
CA LYS A 368 21.77 -0.28 13.53
C LYS A 368 21.00 -0.50 14.83
N LYS A 369 21.56 -1.24 15.78
CA LYS A 369 20.90 -1.53 17.06
C LYS A 369 20.71 -0.27 17.90
N GLU A 370 21.70 0.61 17.95
CA GLU A 370 21.67 1.82 18.81
C GLU A 370 21.02 3.02 18.11
N TYR A 371 21.24 3.17 16.81
CA TYR A 371 20.88 4.38 16.07
C TYR A 371 20.04 4.11 14.83
N GLY A 372 19.65 2.87 14.57
CA GLY A 372 18.89 2.48 13.37
C GLY A 372 17.56 3.21 13.19
N ASN A 373 17.06 3.83 14.26
CA ASN A 373 15.83 4.61 14.26
C ASN A 373 16.04 6.12 13.98
N THR A 374 17.26 6.55 13.67
CA THR A 374 17.62 7.96 13.45
C THR A 374 17.80 8.27 11.96
N TYR A 375 17.56 9.52 11.60
CA TYR A 375 17.89 10.02 10.27
C TYR A 375 19.40 9.90 9.98
N TRP A 376 20.27 10.07 10.96
CA TRP A 376 21.73 9.98 10.75
C TRP A 376 22.16 8.58 10.32
N PHE A 377 21.57 7.54 10.91
CA PHE A 377 21.81 6.16 10.46
C PHE A 377 21.34 5.95 9.03
N TYR A 378 20.13 6.41 8.69
CA TYR A 378 19.64 6.38 7.31
C TYR A 378 20.61 7.10 6.36
N LEU A 379 21.03 8.31 6.70
CA LEU A 379 21.89 9.15 5.87
C LEU A 379 23.23 8.48 5.53
N HIS A 380 23.84 7.77 6.49
CA HIS A 380 25.16 7.18 6.33
C HIS A 380 25.17 5.71 5.86
N PHE A 381 24.14 4.91 6.16
CA PHE A 381 24.14 3.45 5.92
C PHE A 381 23.10 2.95 4.92
N LYS A 382 22.14 3.78 4.51
CA LYS A 382 21.12 3.48 3.50
C LYS A 382 21.32 4.38 2.31
#